data_AF-K1SMC9-F1
#
_entry.id   AF-K1SMC9-F1
#
_cell.length_a   1.000
_cell.length_b   1.000
_cell.length_c   1.000
_cell.angle_alpha   90.00
_cell.angle_beta   90.00
_cell.angle_gamma   90.00
#
_symmetry.space_group_name_H-M   'P 1'
#
loop_
_entity.id
_entity.type
_entity.pdbx_description
1 polymer ?
#
loop_
_entity_poly.entity_id
_entity_poly.type
_entity_poly.pdbx_seq_one_letter_code
_entity_poly.pdbx_strand_id
1 'polypeptide(L)'
;MTVSSFVRARCLGYKPKNKLSNEEIKLLGNLAKCRIDMVNFANALSGLTNEQKLSLFRNYRVMFDWYERVVPITNAVVDYLQSVQKVNDFPSSST
;
A
#
# COMPACT_ATOMS: atom_id res chain seq x y z
N MET A 1 -5.48 18.05 -19.92
CA MET A 1 -6.86 18.34 -19.50
C MET A 1 -7.06 19.84 -19.53
N THR A 2 -7.99 20.36 -20.33
CA THR A 2 -8.33 21.80 -20.32
C THR A 2 -9.49 22.03 -19.35
N VAL A 3 -9.58 23.24 -18.78
CA VAL A 3 -10.69 23.62 -17.87
C VAL A 3 -12.04 23.37 -18.55
N SER A 4 -12.16 23.69 -19.85
CA SER A 4 -13.35 23.43 -20.66
C SER A 4 -13.72 21.95 -20.74
N SER A 5 -12.76 21.06 -21.03
CA SER A 5 -13.01 19.60 -21.06
C SER A 5 -13.47 19.05 -19.71
N PHE A 6 -12.92 19.57 -18.61
CA PHE A 6 -13.28 19.16 -17.26
C PHE A 6 -14.70 19.60 -16.87
N VAL A 7 -15.06 20.86 -17.13
CA VAL A 7 -16.42 21.37 -16.87
C VAL A 7 -17.46 20.59 -17.66
N ARG A 8 -17.20 20.31 -18.94
CA ARG A 8 -18.10 19.48 -19.78
C ARG A 8 -18.28 18.09 -19.20
N ALA A 9 -17.20 17.42 -18.79
CA ALA A 9 -17.29 16.11 -18.17
C ALA A 9 -18.16 16.15 -16.89
N ARG A 10 -17.95 17.16 -16.01
CA ARG A 10 -18.76 17.35 -14.80
C ARG A 10 -20.25 17.56 -15.09
N CYS A 11 -20.58 18.32 -16.13
CA CYS A 11 -21.97 18.52 -16.58
C CYS A 11 -22.61 17.23 -17.12
N LEU A 12 -21.82 16.35 -17.74
CA LEU A 12 -22.26 15.03 -18.21
C LEU A 12 -22.29 13.96 -17.10
N GLY A 13 -22.11 14.36 -15.83
CA GLY A 13 -22.23 13.47 -14.69
C GLY A 13 -20.96 12.76 -14.26
N TYR A 14 -19.81 13.03 -14.89
CA TYR A 14 -18.51 12.50 -14.44
C TYR A 14 -18.22 12.96 -13.01
N LYS A 15 -18.09 12.04 -12.04
CA LYS A 15 -17.71 12.34 -10.65
C LYS A 15 -16.27 11.88 -10.41
N PRO A 16 -15.28 12.80 -10.31
CA PRO A 16 -13.92 12.42 -10.00
C PRO A 16 -13.86 11.74 -8.62
N LYS A 17 -12.99 10.74 -8.45
CA LYS A 17 -12.74 10.14 -7.14
C LYS A 17 -12.33 11.22 -6.15
N ASN A 18 -12.87 11.13 -4.95
CA ASN A 18 -12.59 12.07 -3.87
C ASN A 18 -11.11 12.01 -3.47
N LYS A 19 -10.61 13.14 -2.96
CA LYS A 19 -9.33 13.15 -2.23
C LYS A 19 -9.43 12.20 -1.04
N LEU A 20 -8.28 11.65 -0.62
CA LEU A 20 -8.18 10.89 0.62
C LEU A 20 -8.73 11.74 1.77
N SER A 21 -9.56 11.12 2.60
CA SER A 21 -10.02 11.65 3.86
C SER A 21 -8.86 11.83 4.84
N ASN A 22 -9.07 12.64 5.88
CA ASN A 22 -8.08 12.83 6.93
C ASN A 22 -7.69 11.51 7.63
N GLU A 23 -8.63 10.57 7.75
CA GLU A 23 -8.36 9.23 8.28
C GLU A 23 -7.51 8.39 7.32
N GLU A 24 -7.78 8.42 6.01
CA GLU A 24 -6.95 7.73 5.02
C GLU A 24 -5.53 8.30 4.97
N ILE A 25 -5.36 9.61 5.13
CA ILE A 25 -4.03 10.24 5.24
C ILE A 25 -3.28 9.74 6.50
N LYS A 26 -3.98 9.63 7.63
CA LYS A 26 -3.40 9.10 8.88
C LYS A 26 -3.01 7.63 8.73
N LEU A 27 -3.87 6.81 8.12
CA LEU A 27 -3.59 5.41 7.83
C LEU A 27 -2.41 5.25 6.86
N LEU A 28 -2.32 6.11 5.84
CA LEU A 28 -1.15 6.15 4.95
C LEU A 28 0.14 6.50 5.72
N GLY A 29 0.06 7.40 6.71
CA GLY A 29 1.16 7.70 7.63
C GLY A 29 1.58 6.48 8.47
N ASN A 30 0.63 5.65 8.92
CA ASN A 30 0.95 4.39 9.60
C ASN A 30 1.63 3.40 8.65
N LEU A 31 1.18 3.31 7.40
CA LEU A 31 1.80 2.45 6.38
C LEU A 31 3.24 2.87 6.08
N ALA A 32 3.53 4.18 6.07
CA ALA A 32 4.88 4.70 5.96
C ALA A 32 5.78 4.31 7.16
N LYS A 33 5.22 4.30 8.38
CA LYS A 33 5.93 3.81 9.57
C LYS A 33 6.20 2.30 9.49
N CYS A 34 5.22 1.51 9.08
CA CYS A 34 5.41 0.07 8.86
C CYS A 34 6.51 -0.20 7.83
N ARG A 35 6.62 0.61 6.77
CA ARG A 35 7.73 0.52 5.81
C ARG A 35 9.09 0.76 6.47
N ILE A 36 9.18 1.75 7.37
CA ILE A 36 10.41 2.03 8.13
C ILE A 36 10.78 0.82 9.00
N ASP A 37 9.81 0.25 9.71
CA ASP A 37 10.04 -0.93 10.56
C ASP A 37 10.53 -2.13 9.73
N MET A 38 9.92 -2.39 8.57
CA MET A 38 10.35 -3.43 7.65
C MET A 38 11.80 -3.24 7.17
N VAL A 39 12.19 -2.01 6.85
CA VAL A 39 13.58 -1.69 6.47
C VAL A 39 14.53 -1.92 7.65
N ASN A 40 14.15 -1.52 8.86
CA ASN A 40 14.93 -1.76 10.07
C ASN A 40 15.11 -3.25 10.33
N PHE A 41 14.06 -4.06 10.18
CA PHE A 41 14.14 -5.51 10.29
C PHE A 41 15.04 -6.12 9.21
N ALA A 42 14.91 -5.70 7.95
CA ALA A 42 15.77 -6.18 6.87
C ALA A 42 17.25 -5.84 7.13
N ASN A 43 17.53 -4.63 7.62
CA ASN A 43 18.87 -4.20 8.00
C ASN A 43 19.41 -5.05 9.16
N ALA A 44 18.64 -5.24 10.22
CA ALA A 44 19.03 -6.09 11.35
C ALA A 44 19.31 -7.53 10.91
N LEU A 45 18.45 -8.11 10.05
CA LEU A 45 18.65 -9.44 9.49
C LEU A 45 19.90 -9.51 8.60
N SER A 46 20.19 -8.47 7.82
CA SER A 46 21.39 -8.44 6.97
C SER A 46 22.69 -8.50 7.77
N GLY A 47 22.68 -7.93 8.99
CA GLY A 47 23.82 -7.95 9.92
C GLY A 47 24.05 -9.28 10.64
N LEU A 48 23.12 -10.24 10.55
CA LEU A 48 23.24 -11.55 11.20
C LEU A 48 24.05 -12.54 10.35
N THR A 49 24.82 -13.40 11.01
CA THR A 49 25.49 -14.54 10.37
C THR A 49 24.47 -15.61 9.94
N ASN A 50 24.87 -16.51 9.05
CA ASN A 50 24.01 -17.60 8.59
C ASN A 50 23.58 -18.53 9.72
N GLU A 51 24.44 -18.78 10.71
CA GLU A 51 24.14 -19.59 11.89
C GLU A 51 23.09 -18.92 12.79
N GLN A 52 23.19 -17.60 12.98
CA GLN A 52 22.22 -16.83 13.74
C GLN A 52 20.85 -16.79 13.04
N LYS A 53 20.84 -16.60 11.72
CA LYS A 53 19.62 -16.70 10.91
C LYS A 53 18.99 -18.09 11.02
N LEU A 54 19.78 -19.14 10.87
CA LEU A 54 19.32 -20.52 11.00
C LEU A 54 18.74 -20.80 12.39
N SER A 55 19.34 -20.27 13.46
CA SER A 55 18.81 -20.36 14.82
C SER A 55 17.47 -19.64 14.96
N LEU A 56 17.34 -18.42 14.41
CA LEU A 56 16.12 -17.62 14.47
C LEU A 56 14.95 -18.28 13.72
N PHE A 57 15.22 -18.81 12.52
CA PHE A 57 14.19 -19.30 11.60
C PHE A 57 13.95 -20.81 11.67
N ARG A 58 14.72 -21.58 12.47
CA ARG A 58 14.54 -23.05 12.60
C ARG A 58 13.25 -23.45 13.30
N ASN A 59 12.69 -22.57 14.12
CA ASN A 59 11.50 -22.90 14.88
C ASN A 59 10.26 -22.73 14.02
N TYR A 60 9.73 -23.86 13.52
CA TYR A 60 8.52 -23.90 12.71
C TYR A 60 7.35 -23.14 13.34
N ARG A 61 7.14 -23.25 14.65
CA ARG A 61 6.04 -22.53 15.34
C ARG A 61 6.23 -21.01 15.26
N VAL A 62 7.45 -20.53 15.49
CA VAL A 62 7.76 -19.10 15.42
C VAL A 62 7.61 -18.57 13.99
N MET A 63 8.06 -19.33 12.99
CA MET A 63 7.90 -18.94 11.58
C MET A 63 6.44 -18.96 11.13
N PHE A 64 5.65 -19.93 11.61
CA PHE A 64 4.22 -19.99 11.33
C PHE A 64 3.48 -18.82 11.97
N ASP A 65 3.71 -18.55 13.26
CA ASP A 65 3.11 -17.42 13.99
C ASP A 65 3.49 -16.07 13.36
N TRP A 66 4.74 -15.94 12.90
CA TRP A 66 5.19 -14.77 12.16
C TRP A 66 4.44 -14.63 10.83
N TYR A 67 4.33 -15.72 10.07
CA TYR A 67 3.63 -15.73 8.78
C TYR A 67 2.15 -15.36 8.92
N GLU A 68 1.42 -15.96 9.88
CA GLU A 68 0.01 -15.64 10.15
C GLU A 68 -0.22 -14.16 10.45
N ARG A 69 0.75 -13.50 11.11
CA ARG A 69 0.66 -12.07 11.44
C ARG A 69 0.98 -11.18 10.25
N VAL A 70 1.90 -11.59 9.38
CA VAL A 70 2.40 -10.76 8.27
C VAL A 70 1.47 -10.82 7.05
N VAL A 71 0.91 -11.99 6.71
CA VAL A 71 0.02 -12.17 5.56
C VAL A 71 -1.13 -11.16 5.49
N PRO A 72 -1.96 -10.95 6.54
CA PRO A 72 -3.09 -10.03 6.45
C PRO A 72 -2.65 -8.59 6.20
N ILE A 73 -1.52 -8.18 6.79
CA ILE A 73 -0.94 -6.85 6.59
C ILE A 73 -0.50 -6.70 5.13
N THR A 74 0.19 -7.71 4.59
CA THR A 74 0.73 -7.67 3.23
C THR A 74 -0.41 -7.61 2.20
N ASN A 75 -1.47 -8.40 2.40
CA ASN A 75 -2.66 -8.37 1.55
C ASN A 75 -3.36 -7.01 1.60
N ALA A 76 -3.58 -6.45 2.79
CA ALA A 76 -4.21 -5.14 2.94
C ALA A 76 -3.40 -4.02 2.26
N VAL A 77 -2.07 -4.08 2.32
CA VAL A 77 -1.20 -3.14 1.60
C VAL A 77 -1.35 -3.29 0.08
N VAL A 78 -1.39 -4.52 -0.43
CA VAL A 78 -1.58 -4.79 -1.87
C VAL A 78 -2.94 -4.28 -2.34
N ASP A 79 -4.02 -4.59 -1.63
CA ASP A 79 -5.38 -4.14 -1.95
C ASP A 79 -5.47 -2.61 -1.96
N TYR A 80 -4.86 -1.96 -0.96
CA TYR A 80 -4.81 -0.50 -0.90
C TYR A 80 -4.05 0.08 -2.09
N LEU A 81 -2.84 -0.43 -2.40
CA LEU A 81 -2.05 0.03 -3.53
C LEU A 81 -2.80 -0.13 -4.86
N GLN A 82 -3.49 -1.25 -5.06
CA GLN A 82 -4.35 -1.47 -6.23
C GLN A 82 -5.52 -0.48 -6.28
N SER A 83 -6.10 -0.12 -5.15
CA SER A 83 -7.21 0.84 -5.09
C SER A 83 -6.77 2.27 -5.45
N VAL A 84 -5.60 2.71 -4.97
CA VAL A 84 -5.09 4.08 -5.21
C VAL A 84 -4.41 4.23 -6.58
N GLN A 85 -3.85 3.17 -7.15
CA GLN A 85 -3.25 3.19 -8.49
C GLN A 85 -4.31 3.29 -9.61
N LYS A 86 -5.59 3.00 -9.34
CA LYS A 86 -6.65 3.19 -10.33
C LYS A 86 -6.84 4.68 -10.60
N VAL A 87 -6.32 5.13 -11.75
CA VAL A 87 -6.50 6.48 -12.29
C VAL A 87 -8.00 6.80 -12.39
N ASN A 88 -8.33 8.09 -12.29
CA ASN A 88 -9.67 8.55 -12.63
C ASN A 88 -9.90 8.34 -14.13
N ASP A 89 -10.86 7.48 -14.49
CA ASP A 89 -11.27 7.30 -15.88
C ASP A 89 -12.01 8.54 -16.34
N PHE A 90 -11.27 9.45 -16.97
CA PHE A 90 -11.84 10.64 -17.59
C PHE A 90 -12.45 10.21 -18.93
N PRO A 91 -13.71 10.55 -19.23
CA PRO A 91 -14.27 10.30 -20.55
C PRO A 91 -13.50 11.15 -21.56
N SER A 92 -12.54 10.54 -22.25
CA SER A 92 -11.92 11.11 -23.43
C SER A 92 -13.05 11.32 -24.44
N SER A 93 -13.30 12.58 -24.76
CA SER A 93 -14.19 12.94 -25.87
C SER A 93 -13.64 12.27 -27.14
N SER A 94 -14.19 11.12 -27.51
CA SER A 94 -14.11 10.62 -28.88
C SER A 94 -15.00 11.53 -29.71
N THR A 95 -14.38 12.53 -30.31
CA THR A 95 -14.87 13.23 -31.49
C THR A 95 -13.66 13.61 -32.32
#